data_AF-A0A0F8VS96-F1
#
_entry.id   AF-A0A0F8VS96-F1
#
_cell.length_a   1.000
_cell.length_b   1.000
_cell.length_c   1.000
_cell.angle_alpha   90.00
_cell.angle_beta   90.00
_cell.angle_gamma   90.00
#
_symmetry.space_group_name_H-M   'P 1'
#
loop_
_entity.id
_entity.type
_entity.pdbx_description
1 polymer ?
#
loop_
_entity_poly.entity_id
_entity_poly.type
_entity_poly.pdbx_seq_one_letter_code
_entity_poly.pdbx_strand_id
1 'polypeptide(L)'
;MNSINHGYNAQAFLTGLPSNRIAYGHVAGHYNEADDLIVDTHGADVIDPVWKLLDKAYEVHGVFPTLLERDFNIPTMDVLTKELDIIHELQAKHITSTFSKQRA
;
A
#
# COMPACT_ATOMS: atom_id res chain seq x y z
N MET A 1 3.22 -5.67 8.18
CA MET A 1 3.40 -5.83 9.64
C MET A 1 2.76 -7.06 10.18
N ASN A 2 1.43 -7.16 10.19
CA ASN A 2 0.73 -8.36 10.69
C ASN A 2 1.24 -9.68 10.11
N SER A 3 1.58 -9.71 8.81
CA SER A 3 2.17 -10.87 8.15
C SER A 3 3.49 -11.35 8.78
N ILE A 4 4.33 -10.42 9.26
CA ILE A 4 5.58 -10.72 9.94
C ILE A 4 5.27 -11.15 11.37
N ASN A 5 4.55 -10.31 12.13
CA ASN A 5 4.26 -10.56 13.54
C ASN A 5 3.45 -11.85 13.78
N HIS A 6 2.60 -12.26 12.82
CA HIS A 6 1.78 -13.47 12.92
C HIS A 6 2.22 -14.59 11.96
N GLY A 7 3.34 -14.43 11.27
CA GLY A 7 3.95 -15.49 10.45
C GLY A 7 3.10 -15.99 9.27
N TYR A 8 2.37 -15.11 8.58
CA TYR A 8 1.60 -15.47 7.39
C TYR A 8 2.06 -14.73 6.12
N ASN A 9 1.71 -15.25 4.95
CA ASN A 9 2.09 -14.65 3.68
C ASN A 9 1.21 -13.42 3.36
N ALA A 10 1.81 -12.23 3.34
CA ALA A 10 1.11 -10.96 3.07
C ALA A 10 0.41 -10.94 1.71
N GLN A 11 1.08 -11.44 0.67
CA GLN A 11 0.55 -11.44 -0.69
C GLN A 11 -0.65 -12.37 -0.82
N ALA A 12 -0.58 -13.59 -0.24
CA ALA A 12 -1.70 -14.53 -0.25
C ALA A 12 -2.91 -13.98 0.50
N PHE A 13 -2.68 -13.31 1.64
CA PHE A 13 -3.74 -12.61 2.37
C PHE A 13 -4.38 -11.51 1.51
N LEU A 14 -3.54 -10.65 0.92
CA LEU A 14 -3.97 -9.56 0.05
C LEU A 14 -4.83 -10.08 -1.12
N THR A 15 -4.32 -11.03 -1.89
CA THR A 15 -5.05 -11.55 -3.06
C THR A 15 -6.31 -12.34 -2.71
N GLY A 16 -6.46 -12.77 -1.46
CA GLY A 16 -7.66 -13.42 -0.95
C GLY A 16 -8.80 -12.46 -0.63
N LEU A 17 -8.55 -11.14 -0.62
CA LEU A 17 -9.59 -10.15 -0.30
C LEU A 17 -10.63 -10.04 -1.44
N PRO A 18 -11.92 -9.91 -1.13
CA PRO A 18 -12.95 -9.69 -2.13
C PRO A 18 -12.84 -8.27 -2.72
N SER A 19 -12.41 -8.13 -3.98
CA SER A 19 -12.12 -6.83 -4.62
C SER A 19 -13.29 -5.83 -4.54
N ASN A 20 -14.53 -6.30 -4.67
CA ASN A 20 -15.73 -5.47 -4.61
C ASN A 20 -16.04 -4.92 -3.20
N ARG A 21 -15.29 -5.32 -2.18
CA ARG A 21 -15.39 -4.82 -0.80
C ARG A 21 -14.27 -3.85 -0.44
N ILE A 22 -13.29 -3.68 -1.32
CA ILE A 22 -12.19 -2.73 -1.11
C ILE A 22 -12.66 -1.36 -1.59
N ALA A 23 -12.87 -0.46 -0.62
CA ALA A 23 -13.23 0.93 -0.90
C ALA A 23 -12.03 1.88 -0.86
N TYR A 24 -11.02 1.53 -0.06
CA TYR A 24 -9.93 2.41 0.31
C TYR A 24 -8.74 1.62 0.87
N GLY A 25 -7.53 2.16 0.71
CA GLY A 25 -6.32 1.61 1.31
C GLY A 25 -5.41 2.69 1.90
N HIS A 26 -4.66 2.31 2.93
CA HIS A 26 -3.60 3.13 3.50
C HIS A 26 -2.25 2.49 3.19
N VAL A 27 -1.25 3.32 2.98
CA VAL A 27 0.14 2.90 2.84
C VAL A 27 1.01 3.71 3.79
N ALA A 28 1.81 3.01 4.58
CA ALA A 28 2.61 3.60 5.66
C ALA A 28 3.95 2.88 5.79
N GLY A 29 4.95 3.62 6.26
CA GLY A 29 6.16 3.05 6.81
C GLY A 29 5.96 2.57 8.24
N HIS A 30 6.96 1.86 8.76
CA HIS A 30 6.87 1.20 10.06
C HIS A 30 8.20 1.21 10.80
N TYR A 31 8.15 0.87 12.09
CA TYR A 31 9.33 0.73 12.92
C TYR A 31 9.65 -0.75 13.17
N ASN A 32 10.89 -1.14 12.93
CA ASN A 32 11.39 -2.47 13.27
C ASN A 32 11.90 -2.45 14.71
N GLU A 33 11.14 -3.04 15.62
CA GLU A 33 11.53 -3.21 17.04
C GLU A 33 12.50 -4.38 17.18
N ALA A 34 12.24 -5.48 16.48
CA ALA A 34 13.10 -6.66 16.37
C ALA A 34 12.90 -7.35 15.00
N ASP A 35 13.70 -8.37 14.70
CA ASP A 35 13.64 -9.09 13.40
C ASP A 35 12.26 -9.71 13.12
N ASP A 36 11.53 -10.10 14.15
CA ASP A 36 10.20 -10.71 14.10
C ASP A 36 9.08 -9.82 14.66
N LEU A 37 9.40 -8.57 15.03
CA LEU A 37 8.46 -7.63 15.63
C LEU A 37 8.53 -6.26 14.95
N ILE A 38 7.47 -5.95 14.23
CA ILE A 38 7.28 -4.66 13.57
C ILE A 38 6.12 -3.90 14.20
N VAL A 39 6.34 -2.64 14.54
CA VAL A 39 5.36 -1.73 15.12
C VAL A 39 4.87 -0.73 14.08
N ASP A 40 3.54 -0.61 14.01
CA ASP A 40 2.85 0.28 13.08
C ASP A 40 2.81 1.71 13.60
N THR A 41 3.97 2.38 13.53
CA THR A 41 4.10 3.73 14.08
C THR A 41 3.64 4.81 13.12
N HIS A 42 3.43 4.51 11.83
CA HIS A 42 3.19 5.49 10.76
C HIS A 42 4.17 6.67 10.79
N GLY A 43 5.39 6.46 11.31
CA GLY A 43 6.36 7.51 11.59
C GLY A 43 7.62 7.44 10.74
N ALA A 44 7.63 6.55 9.76
CA ALA A 44 8.78 6.23 8.93
C ALA A 44 8.39 6.22 7.46
N ASP A 45 9.40 6.29 6.59
CA ASP A 45 9.22 6.22 5.14
C ASP A 45 8.75 4.84 4.73
N VAL A 46 7.92 4.80 3.69
CA VAL A 46 7.39 3.56 3.16
C VAL A 46 8.51 2.85 2.40
N ILE A 47 8.72 1.57 2.74
CA ILE A 47 9.80 0.77 2.17
C ILE A 47 9.36 -0.03 0.94
N ASP A 48 10.32 -0.43 0.10
CA ASP A 48 10.09 -1.17 -1.15
C ASP A 48 9.17 -2.40 -1.01
N PRO A 49 9.28 -3.26 0.02
CA PRO A 49 8.35 -4.37 0.18
C PRO A 49 6.89 -3.95 0.32
N VAL A 50 6.62 -2.81 0.96
CA VAL A 50 5.26 -2.26 1.10
C VAL A 50 4.79 -1.69 -0.24
N TRP A 51 5.65 -0.96 -0.97
CA TRP A 51 5.33 -0.51 -2.32
C TRP A 51 5.01 -1.65 -3.28
N LYS A 52 5.77 -2.75 -3.22
CA LYS A 52 5.49 -3.96 -4.01
C LYS A 52 4.15 -4.60 -3.65
N LEU A 53 3.73 -4.56 -2.39
CA LEU A 53 2.40 -5.03 -1.99
C LEU A 53 1.30 -4.12 -2.53
N LEU A 54 1.49 -2.80 -2.53
CA LEU A 54 0.54 -1.86 -3.11
C LEU A 54 0.40 -2.07 -4.64
N ASP A 55 1.52 -2.22 -5.35
CA ASP A 55 1.53 -2.54 -6.78
C ASP A 55 0.73 -3.83 -7.07
N LYS A 56 0.93 -4.87 -6.25
CA LYS A 56 0.18 -6.13 -6.36
C LYS A 56 -1.31 -5.96 -6.03
N ALA A 57 -1.64 -5.10 -5.07
CA ALA A 57 -3.03 -4.82 -4.71
C ALA A 57 -3.78 -4.21 -5.89
N TYR A 58 -3.18 -3.24 -6.59
CA TYR A 58 -3.76 -2.65 -7.78
C TYR A 58 -3.85 -3.63 -8.95
N GLU A 59 -2.85 -4.50 -9.14
CA GLU A 59 -2.90 -5.54 -10.17
C GLU A 59 -4.10 -6.50 -9.98
N VAL A 60 -4.40 -6.87 -8.73
CA VAL A 60 -5.42 -7.90 -8.42
C VAL A 60 -6.82 -7.31 -8.21
N HIS A 61 -6.90 -6.16 -7.55
CA HIS A 61 -8.17 -5.56 -7.15
C HIS A 61 -8.59 -4.36 -8.01
N GLY A 62 -7.74 -3.95 -8.95
CA GLY A 62 -7.88 -2.69 -9.68
C GLY A 62 -7.44 -1.51 -8.82
N VAL A 63 -7.42 -0.33 -9.44
CA VAL A 63 -7.05 0.91 -8.74
C VAL A 63 -8.20 1.40 -7.86
N PHE A 64 -7.87 1.72 -6.61
CA PHE A 64 -8.75 2.30 -5.61
C PHE A 64 -8.05 3.47 -4.91
N PRO A 65 -8.81 4.39 -4.27
CA PRO A 65 -8.21 5.54 -3.59
C PRO A 65 -7.28 5.05 -2.48
N THR A 66 -6.10 5.64 -2.41
CA THR A 66 -5.05 5.24 -1.47
C THR A 66 -4.47 6.47 -0.81
N LEU A 67 -4.26 6.40 0.51
CA LEU A 67 -3.67 7.47 1.30
C LEU A 67 -2.31 7.06 1.83
N LEU A 68 -1.35 7.97 1.69
CA LEU A 68 -0.09 7.93 2.42
C LEU A 68 -0.38 8.32 3.88
N GLU A 69 -0.21 7.39 4.79
CA GLU A 69 -0.46 7.59 6.21
C GLU A 69 0.85 7.98 6.92
N ARG A 70 0.86 9.16 7.54
CA ARG A 70 2.00 9.71 8.27
C ARG A 70 1.52 10.49 9.49
N ASP A 71 1.54 9.83 10.64
CA ASP A 71 1.00 10.39 11.90
C ASP A 71 2.10 10.90 12.83
N PHE A 72 3.34 10.42 12.66
CA PHE A 72 4.51 10.79 13.47
C PHE A 72 5.68 11.22 12.59
N ASN A 73 6.65 11.93 13.19
CA ASN A 73 7.87 12.41 12.52
C ASN A 73 7.59 13.05 11.16
N ILE A 74 6.54 13.89 11.11
CA ILE A 74 6.01 14.43 9.86
C ILE A 74 7.13 15.20 9.13
N PRO A 75 7.60 14.72 7.96
CA PRO A 75 8.69 15.36 7.25
C PRO A 75 8.16 16.59 6.50
N THR A 76 9.02 17.22 5.71
CA THR A 76 8.59 18.34 4.86
C THR A 76 7.60 17.86 3.80
N MET A 77 6.78 18.80 3.30
CA MET A 77 5.84 18.51 2.21
C MET A 77 6.53 17.97 0.95
N ASP A 78 7.76 18.40 0.66
CA ASP A 78 8.52 17.91 -0.49
C ASP A 78 8.87 16.42 -0.38
N VAL A 79 9.09 15.91 0.84
CA VAL A 79 9.34 14.49 1.08
C VAL A 79 8.04 13.70 0.91
N LEU A 80 6.95 14.17 1.52
CA LEU A 80 5.64 13.52 1.39
C LEU A 80 5.17 13.47 -0.07
N THR A 81 5.40 14.53 -0.83
CA THR A 81 5.00 14.60 -2.24
C THR A 81 5.71 13.53 -3.08
N LYS A 82 6.98 13.22 -2.79
CA LYS A 82 7.70 12.13 -3.48
C LYS A 82 7.10 10.76 -3.21
N GLU A 83 6.65 10.48 -1.99
CA GLU A 83 5.96 9.23 -1.68
C GLU A 83 4.56 9.19 -2.31
N LEU A 84 3.86 10.33 -2.37
CA LEU A 84 2.58 10.44 -3.09
C LEU A 84 2.77 10.22 -4.60
N ASP A 85 3.86 10.71 -5.18
CA ASP A 85 4.18 10.49 -6.60
C ASP A 85 4.33 9.00 -6.90
N ILE A 86 4.93 8.21 -6.00
CA ILE A 86 5.01 6.75 -6.14
C ILE A 86 3.60 6.14 -6.20
N ILE A 87 2.66 6.58 -5.34
CA ILE A 87 1.27 6.11 -5.39
C ILE A 87 0.66 6.43 -6.76
N HIS A 88 0.83 7.67 -7.25
CA HIS A 88 0.29 8.09 -8.54
C HIS A 88 0.90 7.29 -9.71
N GLU A 89 2.20 7.04 -9.69
CA GLU A 89 2.89 6.24 -10.71
C GLU A 89 2.35 4.80 -10.75
N LEU A 90 2.20 4.17 -9.58
CA LEU A 90 1.63 2.82 -9.47
C LEU A 90 0.17 2.80 -9.93
N GLN A 91 -0.63 3.80 -9.58
CA GLN A 91 -2.00 3.89 -10.07
C GLN A 91 -2.05 4.07 -11.59
N ALA A 92 -1.23 4.95 -12.17
CA ALA A 92 -1.19 5.21 -13.60
C ALA A 92 -0.82 3.96 -14.40
N LYS A 93 0.12 3.16 -13.88
CA LYS A 93 0.52 1.85 -14.41
C LYS A 93 -0.67 0.89 -14.56
N HIS A 94 -1.63 0.90 -13.63
CA HIS A 94 -2.76 -0.05 -13.63
C HIS A 94 -4.07 0.52 -14.19
N ILE A 95 -4.25 1.85 -14.20
CA ILE A 95 -5.41 2.50 -14.84
C ILE A 95 -5.43 2.22 -16.35
N THR A 96 -4.27 2.29 -17.01
CA THR A 96 -4.14 2.08 -18.46
C THR A 96 -4.43 0.63 -18.90
N SER A 97 -4.41 -0.32 -17.96
CA SER A 97 -4.70 -1.73 -18.23
C SER A 97 -6.21 -2.08 -18.20
N THR A 98 -7.10 -1.15 -17.81
CA THR A 98 -8.48 -1.52 -17.40
C THR A 98 -9.62 -0.92 -18.24
N PHE A 99 -9.39 -0.43 -19.45
CA PHE A 99 -10.49 -0.13 -20.40
C PHE A 99 -11.02 -1.41 -21.07
N SER A 100 -11.51 -2.36 -20.29
CA SER A 100 -12.34 -3.47 -20.77
C SER A 100 -13.21 -4.01 -19.64
N LYS A 101 -14.32 -3.30 -19.41
CA LYS A 101 -15.68 -3.89 -19.25
C LYS A 101 -16.65 -2.77 -18.88
N GLN A 102 -17.42 -2.37 -19.89
CA GLN A 102 -18.66 -1.61 -19.76
C GLN A 102 -19.53 -2.23 -18.66
N ARG A 103 -20.02 -1.40 -17.74
CA ARG A 103 -21.21 -1.73 -16.95
C ARG A 103 -22.42 -1.31 -17.77
N ALA A 104 -23.17 -2.32 -18.20
CA ALA A 104 -24.55 -2.18 -18.66
C ALA A 104 -25.48 -1.87 -17.48
#